data_AF-A0A563EZH1-F1
#
_entry.id   AF-A0A563EZH1-F1
#
_cell.length_a   1.000
_cell.length_b   1.000
_cell.length_c   1.000
_cell.angle_alpha   90.00
_cell.angle_beta   90.00
_cell.angle_gamma   90.00
#
_symmetry.space_group_name_H-M   'P 1'
#
loop_
_entity.id
_entity.type
_entity.pdbx_description
1 polymer ?
#
loop_
_entity_poly.entity_id
_entity_poly.type
_entity_poly.pdbx_seq_one_letter_code
_entity_poly.pdbx_strand_id
1 'polypeptide(L)'
;MEPFVLETSAKGVREWKTDDEHIGFVYRQQSIDMILTLGNNTDVQQERTEIKFAVENLDGEGDLNVDGDGWTCAGDTEITCTSTRFVEPGGIWPALPFTMSHTKGGQTEVTITWGDLTRSVMFRYDTST
;
A
#
# COMPACT_ATOMS: atom_id res chain seq x y z
N MET A 1 17.90 6.59 2.79
CA MET A 1 16.45 6.84 2.83
C MET A 1 15.79 5.51 2.52
N GLU A 2 14.78 5.10 3.31
CA GLU A 2 14.02 3.89 2.97
C GLU A 2 13.19 4.19 1.71
N PRO A 3 13.33 3.39 0.63
CA PRO A 3 12.70 3.72 -0.65
C PRO A 3 11.23 3.33 -0.71
N PHE A 4 10.73 2.60 0.29
CA PHE A 4 9.35 2.16 0.42
C PHE A 4 8.90 2.48 1.84
N VAL A 5 8.00 3.44 1.98
CA VAL A 5 7.45 3.84 3.28
C VAL A 5 5.94 3.73 3.20
N LEU A 6 5.37 2.93 4.09
CA LEU A 6 3.92 2.73 4.19
C LEU A 6 3.45 3.22 5.56
N GLU A 7 2.56 4.20 5.57
CA GLU A 7 2.11 4.87 6.78
C GLU A 7 0.59 4.97 6.84
N THR A 8 0.06 5.13 8.05
CA THR A 8 -1.35 5.45 8.29
C THR A 8 -1.48 6.47 9.42
N SER A 9 -2.46 7.37 9.30
CA SER A 9 -2.83 8.29 10.39
C SER A 9 -4.07 7.82 11.16
N ALA A 10 -4.62 6.66 10.80
CA ALA A 10 -5.80 6.11 11.45
C ALA A 10 -5.52 5.81 12.93
N LYS A 11 -6.48 6.17 13.78
CA LYS A 11 -6.34 6.02 15.24
C LYS A 11 -6.72 4.60 15.66
N GLY A 12 -6.06 4.11 16.72
CA GLY A 12 -6.35 2.80 17.28
C GLY A 12 -5.93 1.63 16.38
N VAL A 13 -5.09 1.88 15.38
CA VAL A 13 -4.46 0.84 14.57
C VAL A 13 -3.27 0.28 15.34
N ARG A 14 -3.20 -1.05 15.44
CA ARG A 14 -2.03 -1.76 15.93
C ARG A 14 -1.26 -2.33 14.74
N GLU A 15 -0.10 -1.75 14.50
CA GLU A 15 0.88 -2.28 13.54
C GLU A 15 1.69 -3.42 14.17
N TRP A 16 2.03 -4.41 13.35
CA TRP A 16 3.03 -5.42 13.68
C TRP A 16 3.87 -5.71 12.42
N LYS A 17 5.17 -5.94 12.60
CA LYS A 17 6.08 -6.37 11.53
C LYS A 17 6.72 -7.68 11.96
N THR A 18 6.67 -8.70 11.11
CA THR A 18 7.47 -9.93 11.33
C THR A 18 8.89 -9.72 10.83
N ASP A 19 9.00 -9.14 9.65
CA ASP A 19 10.24 -8.76 8.98
C ASP A 19 9.95 -7.54 8.10
N ASP A 20 10.91 -7.16 7.26
CA ASP A 20 10.77 -6.00 6.39
C ASP A 20 9.70 -6.23 5.30
N GLU A 21 9.48 -7.49 4.87
CA GLU A 21 8.57 -7.87 3.79
C GLU A 21 7.12 -8.06 4.26
N HIS A 22 6.91 -8.42 5.53
CA HIS A 22 5.61 -8.75 6.09
C HIS A 22 5.18 -7.75 7.16
N ILE A 23 4.23 -6.90 6.79
CA ILE A 23 3.67 -5.84 7.63
C ILE A 23 2.20 -6.16 7.88
N GLY A 24 1.69 -5.91 9.08
CA GLY A 24 0.28 -6.11 9.36
C GLY A 24 -0.33 -4.99 10.21
N PHE A 25 -1.59 -4.69 9.92
CA PHE A 25 -2.38 -3.67 10.59
C PHE A 25 -3.65 -4.31 11.13
N VAL A 26 -3.86 -4.21 12.45
CA VAL A 26 -5.10 -4.61 13.11
C VAL A 26 -5.86 -3.36 13.52
N TYR A 27 -7.11 -3.24 13.11
CA TYR A 27 -7.92 -2.06 13.35
C TYR A 27 -9.38 -2.41 13.61
N ARG A 28 -10.08 -1.51 14.31
CA ARG A 28 -11.48 -1.68 14.73
C ARG A 28 -12.41 -0.61 14.16
N GLN A 29 -11.86 0.43 13.54
CA GLN A 29 -12.60 1.48 12.87
C GLN A 29 -12.33 1.40 11.38
N GLN A 30 -13.38 1.49 10.58
CA GLN A 30 -13.29 1.44 9.13
C GLN A 30 -13.63 2.78 8.48
N SER A 31 -13.12 3.03 7.27
CA SER A 31 -12.03 2.31 6.58
C SER A 31 -10.66 2.60 7.23
N ILE A 32 -9.59 1.97 6.74
CA ILE A 32 -8.22 2.42 7.04
C ILE A 32 -7.60 3.09 5.81
N ASP A 33 -7.15 4.32 5.99
CA ASP A 33 -6.44 5.07 4.96
C ASP A 33 -4.94 4.92 5.15
N MET A 34 -4.26 4.65 4.04
CA MET A 34 -2.82 4.40 3.95
C MET A 34 -2.19 5.39 3.00
N ILE A 35 -0.90 5.66 3.20
CA ILE A 35 -0.07 6.44 2.29
C ILE A 35 1.18 5.64 1.97
N LEU A 36 1.38 5.35 0.68
CA LEU A 36 2.60 4.77 0.16
C LEU A 36 3.49 5.87 -0.40
N THR A 37 4.71 5.98 0.12
CA THR A 37 5.75 6.88 -0.37
C THR A 37 6.89 6.07 -0.95
N LEU A 38 7.27 6.39 -2.19
CA LEU A 38 8.39 5.75 -2.87
C LEU A 38 9.53 6.73 -3.10
N GLY A 39 10.76 6.29 -2.83
CA GLY A 39 11.98 7.05 -3.03
C GLY A 39 12.85 6.46 -4.13
N ASN A 40 13.36 7.29 -5.04
CA ASN A 40 14.36 6.84 -6.02
C ASN A 40 15.69 6.58 -5.29
N ASN A 41 15.99 5.32 -5.04
CA ASN A 41 17.23 4.85 -4.42
C ASN A 41 18.32 4.49 -5.42
N THR A 42 18.10 4.76 -6.71
CA THR A 42 19.11 4.55 -7.75
C THR A 42 19.99 5.78 -7.91
N ASP A 43 21.18 5.60 -8.49
CA ASP A 43 22.09 6.71 -8.80
C ASP A 43 21.74 7.44 -10.12
N VAL A 44 20.61 7.10 -10.74
CA VAL A 44 20.13 7.68 -12.00
C VAL A 44 18.72 8.25 -11.87
N GLN A 45 18.40 9.24 -12.69
CA GLN A 45 17.03 9.76 -12.79
C GLN A 45 16.10 8.66 -13.33
N GLN A 46 14.92 8.56 -12.73
CA GLN A 46 13.86 7.63 -13.18
C GLN A 46 12.73 8.42 -13.83
N GLU A 47 12.26 7.98 -14.99
CA GLU A 47 11.25 8.70 -15.80
C GLU A 47 9.83 8.16 -15.62
N ARG A 48 9.72 6.90 -15.20
CA ARG A 48 8.46 6.20 -14.99
C ARG A 48 8.60 5.25 -13.82
N THR A 49 7.50 5.06 -13.09
CA THR A 49 7.40 3.99 -12.11
C THR A 49 6.04 3.31 -12.18
N GLU A 50 6.03 2.03 -11.82
CA GLU A 50 4.86 1.17 -11.81
C GLU A 50 4.81 0.41 -10.50
N ILE A 51 3.64 0.41 -9.87
CA ILE A 51 3.34 -0.32 -8.63
C ILE A 51 2.18 -1.25 -8.93
N LYS A 52 2.28 -2.49 -8.46
CA LYS A 52 1.20 -3.47 -8.54
C LYS A 52 0.72 -3.79 -7.15
N PHE A 53 -0.60 -3.82 -7.00
CA PHE A 53 -1.29 -4.30 -5.81
C PHE A 53 -2.05 -5.56 -6.21
N ALA A 54 -1.82 -6.66 -5.52
CA ALA A 54 -2.62 -7.87 -5.64
C ALA A 54 -3.37 -8.08 -4.32
N VAL A 55 -4.69 -8.06 -4.38
CA VAL A 55 -5.56 -8.30 -3.22
C VAL A 55 -5.87 -9.79 -3.13
N GLU A 56 -5.45 -10.40 -2.03
CA GLU A 56 -5.50 -11.84 -1.79
C GLU A 56 -6.12 -12.12 -0.40
N ASN A 57 -6.45 -13.38 -0.14
CA ASN A 57 -6.92 -13.82 1.18
C ASN A 57 -8.09 -12.99 1.74
N LEU A 58 -9.16 -12.84 0.93
CA LEU A 58 -10.35 -12.00 1.18
C LEU A 58 -11.30 -12.49 2.29
N ASP A 59 -10.77 -13.00 3.41
CA ASP A 59 -11.58 -13.55 4.51
C ASP A 59 -12.57 -12.52 5.08
N GLY A 60 -12.16 -11.25 5.18
CA GLY A 60 -13.04 -10.16 5.59
C GLY A 60 -13.67 -9.40 4.41
N GLU A 61 -13.61 -9.96 3.20
CA GLU A 61 -14.13 -9.36 1.96
C GLU A 61 -13.58 -7.93 1.78
N GLY A 62 -12.25 -7.83 1.82
CA GLY A 62 -11.56 -6.57 1.68
C GLY A 62 -11.72 -5.96 0.29
N ASP A 63 -11.91 -4.65 0.25
CA ASP A 63 -11.95 -3.84 -0.96
C ASP A 63 -10.85 -2.77 -0.88
N LEU A 64 -10.00 -2.73 -1.90
CA LEU A 64 -8.85 -1.83 -1.97
C LEU A 64 -9.12 -0.77 -3.03
N ASN A 65 -9.20 0.49 -2.61
CA ASN A 65 -9.29 1.62 -3.52
C ASN A 65 -7.95 2.39 -3.52
N VAL A 66 -7.31 2.47 -4.69
CA VAL A 66 -6.03 3.17 -4.86
C VAL A 66 -6.21 4.31 -5.85
N ASP A 67 -5.95 5.54 -5.40
CA ASP A 67 -6.08 6.77 -6.16
C ASP A 67 -5.10 7.79 -5.60
N GLY A 68 -4.51 8.63 -6.45
CA GLY A 68 -3.56 9.64 -6.02
C GLY A 68 -3.17 10.62 -7.11
N ASP A 69 -3.00 11.88 -6.73
CA ASP A 69 -2.49 12.91 -7.63
C ASP A 69 -1.12 12.51 -8.20
N GLY A 70 -0.98 12.60 -9.52
CA GLY A 70 0.25 12.21 -10.22
C GLY A 70 0.38 10.71 -10.49
N TRP A 71 -0.67 9.92 -10.21
CA TRP A 71 -0.77 8.50 -10.52
C TRP A 71 -1.94 8.23 -11.46
N THR A 72 -1.82 7.14 -12.23
CA THR A 72 -2.93 6.56 -12.99
C THR A 72 -3.03 5.10 -12.60
N CYS A 73 -4.12 4.75 -11.92
CA CYS A 73 -4.40 3.42 -11.40
C CYS A 73 -5.53 2.76 -12.19
N ALA A 74 -5.43 1.46 -12.44
CA ALA A 74 -6.46 0.67 -13.10
C ALA A 74 -6.45 -0.78 -12.60
N GLY A 75 -7.63 -1.41 -12.60
CA GLY A 75 -7.86 -2.77 -12.09
C GLY A 75 -8.73 -2.77 -10.83
N ASP A 76 -9.15 -3.96 -10.41
CA ASP A 76 -10.00 -4.15 -9.23
C ASP A 76 -9.21 -4.88 -8.13
N THR A 77 -8.94 -6.19 -8.29
CA THR A 77 -8.14 -6.97 -7.34
C THR A 77 -6.65 -7.04 -7.72
N GLU A 78 -6.35 -6.83 -9.00
CA GLU A 78 -4.98 -6.64 -9.50
C GLU A 78 -4.88 -5.20 -10.01
N ILE A 79 -4.47 -4.27 -9.13
CA ILE A 79 -4.41 -2.84 -9.43
C ILE A 79 -3.00 -2.49 -9.88
N THR A 80 -2.88 -1.86 -11.04
CA THR A 80 -1.61 -1.30 -11.52
C THR A 80 -1.68 0.21 -11.48
N CYS A 81 -0.79 0.83 -10.71
CA CYS A 81 -0.63 2.27 -10.61
C CYS A 81 0.67 2.71 -11.28
N THR A 82 0.58 3.70 -12.17
CA THR A 82 1.74 4.22 -12.90
C THR A 82 1.89 5.72 -12.70
N SER A 83 3.13 6.18 -12.56
CA SER A 83 3.47 7.59 -12.57
C SER A 83 4.56 7.85 -13.61
N THR A 84 4.42 8.94 -14.37
CA THR A 84 5.37 9.39 -15.40
C THR A 84 6.21 10.58 -14.94
N ARG A 85 6.22 10.85 -13.62
CA ARG A 85 7.02 11.93 -13.05
C ARG A 85 8.50 11.53 -13.06
N PHE A 86 9.33 12.43 -13.58
CA PHE A 86 10.78 12.36 -13.42
C PHE A 86 11.18 12.57 -11.96
N VAL A 87 11.99 11.65 -11.42
CA VAL A 87 12.50 11.72 -10.05
C VAL A 87 14.01 11.51 -10.08
N GLU A 88 14.75 12.53 -9.65
CA GLU A 88 16.21 12.49 -9.50
C GLU A 88 16.65 11.47 -8.43
N PRO A 89 17.93 11.03 -8.43
CA PRO A 89 18.50 10.24 -7.35
C PRO A 89 18.22 10.85 -5.97
N GLY A 90 17.71 10.04 -5.03
CA GLY A 90 17.31 10.47 -3.70
C GLY A 90 16.01 11.27 -3.62
N GLY A 91 15.35 11.53 -4.76
CA GLY A 91 14.03 12.14 -4.83
C GLY A 91 12.89 11.18 -4.45
N ILE A 92 11.67 11.71 -4.39
CA ILE A 92 10.46 10.98 -3.98
C ILE A 92 9.37 11.18 -5.04
N TRP A 93 8.65 10.11 -5.39
CA TRP A 93 7.43 10.20 -6.24
C TRP A 93 6.28 10.84 -5.46
N PRO A 94 5.23 11.37 -6.13
CA PRO A 94 4.03 11.80 -5.42
C PRO A 94 3.52 10.68 -4.51
N ALA A 95 3.10 11.04 -3.30
CA ALA A 95 2.55 10.06 -2.37
C ALA A 95 1.31 9.40 -2.99
N LEU A 96 1.17 8.08 -2.82
CA LEU A 96 0.05 7.30 -3.33
C LEU A 96 -0.85 6.88 -2.17
N PRO A 97 -1.96 7.61 -1.94
CA PRO A 97 -2.95 7.18 -0.97
C PRO A 97 -3.71 5.94 -1.46
N PHE A 98 -4.14 5.11 -0.51
CA PHE A 98 -5.11 4.07 -0.76
C PHE A 98 -5.91 3.77 0.49
N THR A 99 -7.11 3.25 0.30
CA THR A 99 -8.04 2.92 1.37
C THR A 99 -8.38 1.45 1.32
N MET A 100 -8.27 0.77 2.46
CA MET A 100 -8.71 -0.60 2.64
C MET A 100 -10.00 -0.63 3.47
N SER A 101 -11.05 -1.19 2.89
CA SER A 101 -12.36 -1.40 3.52
C SER A 101 -12.64 -2.89 3.63
N HIS A 102 -13.47 -3.33 4.57
CA HIS A 102 -13.90 -4.72 4.72
C HIS A 102 -15.40 -4.75 4.96
N THR A 103 -16.14 -5.66 4.32
CA THR A 103 -17.58 -5.78 4.57
C THR A 103 -17.88 -6.52 5.88
N LYS A 104 -16.95 -7.34 6.38
CA LYS A 104 -17.07 -8.11 7.63
C LYS A 104 -15.74 -8.26 8.35
N GLY A 105 -15.79 -8.66 9.62
CA GLY A 105 -14.59 -8.97 10.39
C GLY A 105 -13.79 -10.09 9.73
N GLY A 106 -12.48 -9.91 9.62
CA GLY A 106 -11.61 -10.84 8.90
C GLY A 106 -10.27 -10.23 8.51
N GLN A 107 -9.52 -10.98 7.72
CA GLN A 107 -8.24 -10.55 7.16
C GLN A 107 -8.39 -10.34 5.65
N THR A 108 -7.58 -9.45 5.09
CA THR A 108 -7.29 -9.33 3.66
C THR A 108 -5.81 -9.04 3.52
N GLU A 109 -5.13 -9.74 2.62
CA GLU A 109 -3.72 -9.50 2.31
C GLU A 109 -3.62 -8.68 1.03
N VAL A 110 -2.70 -7.73 1.02
CA VAL A 110 -2.35 -6.96 -0.18
C VAL A 110 -0.87 -7.12 -0.42
N THR A 111 -0.51 -7.74 -1.54
CA THR A 111 0.87 -7.82 -2.01
C THR A 111 1.16 -6.58 -2.85
N ILE A 112 2.14 -5.78 -2.43
CA ILE A 112 2.58 -4.55 -3.12
C ILE A 112 3.94 -4.81 -3.76
N THR A 113 4.00 -4.73 -5.08
CA THR A 113 5.24 -4.92 -5.86
C THR A 113 5.66 -3.62 -6.53
N TRP A 114 6.95 -3.29 -6.41
CA TRP A 114 7.59 -2.15 -7.06
C TRP A 114 9.02 -2.51 -7.48
N GLY A 115 9.26 -2.64 -8.79
CA GLY A 115 10.53 -3.18 -9.31
C GLY A 115 10.77 -4.60 -8.77
N ASP A 116 11.92 -4.81 -8.13
CA ASP A 116 12.29 -6.08 -7.49
C ASP A 116 11.82 -6.19 -6.03
N LEU A 117 11.19 -5.14 -5.48
CA LEU A 117 10.72 -5.11 -4.10
C LEU A 117 9.27 -5.60 -4.02
N THR A 118 9.01 -6.52 -3.08
CA THR A 118 7.67 -7.03 -2.78
C THR A 118 7.41 -6.92 -1.28
N ARG A 119 6.22 -6.43 -0.90
CA ARG A 119 5.74 -6.36 0.48
C ARG A 119 4.37 -7.01 0.59
N SER A 120 4.21 -7.93 1.54
CA SER A 120 2.91 -8.47 1.95
C SER A 120 2.36 -7.64 3.09
N VAL A 121 1.18 -7.06 2.89
CA VAL A 121 0.50 -6.21 3.87
C VAL A 121 -0.81 -6.85 4.32
N MET A 122 -0.87 -7.31 5.56
CA MET A 122 -2.06 -7.93 6.13
C MET A 122 -2.93 -6.87 6.81
N PHE A 123 -4.13 -6.65 6.28
CA PHE A 123 -5.16 -5.83 6.89
C PHE A 123 -6.13 -6.73 7.65
N ARG A 124 -6.29 -6.51 8.95
CA ARG A 124 -7.22 -7.26 9.79
C ARG A 124 -8.22 -6.33 10.44
N TYR A 125 -9.47 -6.44 10.01
CA TYR A 125 -10.59 -5.79 10.66
C TYR A 125 -11.09 -6.67 11.83
N ASP A 126 -10.85 -6.20 13.05
CA ASP A 126 -11.24 -6.86 14.29
C ASP A 126 -12.61 -6.37 14.77
N THR A 127 -13.61 -7.25 14.72
CA THR A 127 -14.97 -7.00 15.23
C THR A 127 -15.24 -7.68 16.57
N SER A 128 -14.23 -8.24 17.24
CA SER A 128 -14.41 -8.85 18.56
C SER A 128 -14.80 -7.79 19.59
N THR A 129 -15.76 -8.15 20.44
CA THR A 129 -16.28 -7.32 21.55
C THR A 129 -15.45 -7.48 22.80
#